data_AF-A0AAD2JPB5-F1
#
_entry.id   AF-A0AAD2JPB5-F1
#
_cell.length_a   1.000
_cell.length_b   1.000
_cell.length_c   1.000
_cell.angle_alpha   90.00
_cell.angle_beta   90.00
_cell.angle_gamma   90.00
#
_symmetry.space_group_name_H-M   'P 1'
#
loop_
_entity.id
_entity.type
_entity.pdbx_description
1 polymer ?
#
loop_
_entity_poly.entity_id
_entity_poly.type
_entity_poly.pdbx_seq_one_letter_code
_entity_poly.pdbx_strand_id
1 'polypeptide(L)'
;MQNRIAEEEAGLTKKRTPWEKAAEEKALAYVALSGMEQMHPRPSEEVFAQNRKFLKDADKKLQKFAREGHDVETAFREALEKEQGTMLQMNAMAQAWKKENPNKTNFEYGGPETQRLYEQIAAPPKSSNRRGQFYTCDYCKKSSTVELKMCARCKKVAYCNRDCQKTAWKAHKKTCVEWTKTKDPKELALSWEELEAFGGRPAEGKVLEIRAMLDESMMRQVFQCKDRLGKLRRIAAYTNSRSIPGLRQGSIIKWKNPKFHYFMDGSSGARIEEEDLPNVTVS
;
A
#
# COMPACT_ATOMS: atom_id res chain seq x y z
N MET A 1 8.15 -4.46 20.16
CA MET A 1 9.12 -5.57 19.99
C MET A 1 8.72 -6.85 20.71
N GLN A 2 8.24 -6.79 21.96
CA GLN A 2 7.94 -7.99 22.78
C GLN A 2 6.87 -8.92 22.16
N ASN A 3 5.75 -8.38 21.66
CA ASN A 3 4.70 -9.20 21.02
C ASN A 3 5.20 -9.95 19.78
N ARG A 4 6.09 -9.33 19.00
CA ARG A 4 6.62 -9.89 17.75
C ARG A 4 7.65 -11.00 17.99
N ILE A 5 8.38 -10.93 19.11
CA ILE A 5 9.30 -12.02 19.53
C ILE A 5 8.47 -13.22 19.98
N ALA A 6 7.41 -12.99 20.76
CA ALA A 6 6.48 -14.06 21.16
C ALA A 6 5.79 -14.73 19.96
N GLU A 7 5.42 -13.97 18.93
CA GLU A 7 4.86 -14.52 17.68
C GLU A 7 5.86 -15.39 16.90
N GLU A 8 7.15 -15.03 16.89
CA GLU A 8 8.21 -15.84 16.26
C GLU A 8 8.52 -17.12 17.05
N GLU A 9 8.50 -17.03 18.37
CA GLU A 9 8.69 -18.18 19.28
C GLU A 9 7.51 -19.14 19.22
N ALA A 10 6.29 -18.61 19.10
CA ALA A 10 5.06 -19.37 18.87
C ALA A 10 4.92 -19.90 17.43
N GLY A 11 5.86 -19.59 16.52
CA GLY A 11 5.84 -20.06 15.13
C GLY A 11 4.73 -19.45 14.27
N LEU A 12 4.11 -18.36 14.71
CA LEU A 12 3.05 -17.66 13.98
C LEU A 12 3.60 -16.81 12.83
N THR A 13 4.88 -16.46 12.88
CA THR A 13 5.57 -15.68 11.83
C THR A 13 6.94 -16.27 11.50
N LYS A 14 7.45 -15.98 10.29
CA LYS A 14 8.78 -16.41 9.86
C LYS A 14 9.84 -15.81 10.79
N LYS A 15 10.72 -16.64 11.34
CA LYS A 15 11.85 -16.18 12.16
C LYS A 15 12.77 -15.29 11.34
N ARG A 16 12.97 -14.06 11.82
CA ARG A 16 13.98 -13.15 11.28
C ARG A 16 15.38 -13.67 11.54
N THR A 17 16.23 -13.52 10.54
CA THR A 17 17.67 -13.74 10.61
C THR A 17 18.34 -12.69 11.52
N PRO A 18 19.56 -12.95 12.02
CA PRO A 18 20.28 -11.98 12.85
C PRO A 18 20.52 -10.62 12.18
N TRP A 19 20.78 -10.60 10.87
CA TRP A 19 21.02 -9.35 10.14
C TRP A 19 19.72 -8.60 9.82
N GLU A 20 18.61 -9.30 9.57
CA GLU A 20 17.28 -8.66 9.49
C GLU A 20 16.91 -7.98 10.81
N LYS A 21 17.21 -8.61 11.96
CA LYS A 21 17.00 -7.98 13.28
C LYS A 21 17.85 -6.73 13.46
N ALA A 22 19.14 -6.79 13.10
CA ALA A 22 20.03 -5.63 13.16
C ALA A 22 19.59 -4.50 12.21
N ALA A 23 19.08 -4.85 11.03
CA ALA A 23 18.52 -3.92 10.06
C ALA A 23 17.28 -3.21 10.62
N GLU A 24 16.36 -3.93 11.26
CA GLU A 24 15.19 -3.37 11.94
C GLU A 24 15.57 -2.45 13.11
N GLU A 25 16.58 -2.81 13.92
CA GLU A 25 17.08 -1.92 14.99
C GLU A 25 17.59 -0.59 14.42
N LYS A 26 18.37 -0.64 13.33
CA LYS A 26 18.90 0.55 12.67
C LYS A 26 17.78 1.40 12.07
N ALA A 27 16.82 0.77 11.39
CA ALA A 27 15.69 1.45 10.75
C ALA A 27 14.84 2.19 11.77
N LEU A 28 14.50 1.52 12.89
CA LEU A 28 13.74 2.12 13.98
C LEU A 28 14.45 3.36 14.55
N ALA A 29 15.75 3.26 14.82
CA ALA A 29 16.54 4.36 15.36
C ALA A 29 16.58 5.57 14.42
N TYR A 30 16.74 5.31 13.12
CA TYR A 30 16.77 6.33 12.08
C TYR A 30 15.42 7.05 11.95
N VAL A 31 14.34 6.29 11.86
CA VAL A 31 12.97 6.83 11.75
C VAL A 31 12.59 7.59 13.02
N ALA A 32 12.93 7.07 14.21
CA ALA A 32 12.69 7.76 15.47
C ALA A 32 13.37 9.13 15.53
N LEU A 33 14.65 9.23 15.12
CA LEU A 33 15.36 10.51 15.08
C LEU A 33 14.66 11.53 14.17
N SER A 34 14.25 11.12 12.97
CA SER A 34 13.51 11.98 12.05
C SER A 34 12.14 12.38 12.59
N GLY A 35 11.42 11.46 13.23
CA GLY A 35 10.13 11.74 13.86
C GLY A 35 10.25 12.73 15.03
N MET A 36 11.27 12.58 15.86
CA MET A 36 11.51 13.47 17.00
C MET A 36 11.82 14.92 16.59
N GLU A 37 12.43 15.14 15.43
CA GLU A 37 12.63 16.50 14.89
C GLU A 37 11.31 17.21 14.57
N GLN A 38 10.25 16.45 14.29
CA GLN A 38 8.92 16.97 13.96
C GLN A 38 7.98 17.06 15.19
N MET A 39 8.39 16.53 16.34
CA MET A 39 7.59 16.52 17.56
C MET A 39 7.51 17.88 18.24
N HIS A 40 6.33 18.19 18.77
CA HIS A 40 6.04 19.40 19.52
C HIS A 40 5.28 19.04 20.81
N PRO A 41 5.85 19.26 22.01
CA PRO A 41 7.16 19.85 22.25
C PRO A 41 8.31 18.95 21.80
N ARG A 42 9.42 19.56 21.38
CA ARG A 42 10.61 18.84 20.95
C ARG A 42 11.21 18.06 22.13
N PRO A 43 11.59 16.78 21.96
CA PRO A 43 12.28 16.00 22.99
C PRO A 43 13.60 16.63 23.44
N SER A 44 14.06 16.28 24.64
CA SER A 44 15.33 16.79 25.19
C SER A 44 16.55 16.29 24.42
N GLU A 45 17.66 17.04 24.49
CA GLU A 45 18.90 16.66 23.80
C GLU A 45 19.48 15.33 24.31
N GLU A 46 19.20 14.96 25.56
CA GLU A 46 19.57 13.67 26.13
C GLU A 46 18.87 12.51 25.40
N VAL A 47 17.57 12.66 25.10
CA VAL A 47 16.79 11.67 24.33
C VAL A 47 17.35 11.55 22.90
N PHE A 48 17.69 12.66 22.26
CA PHE A 48 18.34 12.63 20.95
C PHE A 48 19.71 11.94 21.01
N ALA A 49 20.52 12.22 22.04
CA ALA A 49 21.82 11.59 22.22
C ALA A 49 21.71 10.07 22.40
N GLN A 50 20.74 9.60 23.17
CA GLN A 50 20.47 8.18 23.37
C GLN A 50 20.09 7.49 22.06
N ASN A 51 19.21 8.08 21.26
CA ASN A 51 18.79 7.54 19.96
C ASN A 51 19.95 7.54 18.94
N ARG A 52 20.78 8.59 18.91
CA ARG A 52 21.99 8.62 18.05
C ARG A 52 23.00 7.54 18.45
N LYS A 53 23.16 7.28 19.75
CA LYS A 53 24.01 6.18 20.23
C LYS A 53 23.45 4.83 19.77
N PHE A 54 22.15 4.61 19.94
CA PHE A 54 21.48 3.39 19.50
C PHE A 54 21.61 3.18 17.98
N LEU A 55 21.43 4.24 17.18
CA LEU A 55 21.65 4.20 15.73
C LEU A 55 23.09 3.80 15.37
N LYS A 56 24.09 4.39 16.04
CA LYS A 56 25.51 4.05 15.83
C LYS A 56 25.80 2.58 16.17
N ASP A 57 25.25 2.07 17.27
CA ASP A 57 25.47 0.70 17.70
C ASP A 57 24.78 -0.31 16.75
N ALA A 58 23.56 0.00 16.30
CA ALA A 58 22.84 -0.81 15.31
C ALA A 58 23.55 -0.82 13.95
N ASP A 59 24.08 0.33 13.50
CA ASP A 59 24.84 0.43 12.26
C ASP A 59 26.13 -0.41 12.31
N LYS A 60 26.87 -0.37 13.42
CA LYS A 60 28.05 -1.23 13.62
C LYS A 60 27.71 -2.72 13.54
N LYS A 61 26.60 -3.15 14.16
CA LYS A 61 26.14 -4.55 14.07
C LYS A 61 25.83 -4.93 12.62
N LEU A 62 25.12 -4.08 11.89
CA LEU A 62 24.74 -4.35 10.51
C LEU A 62 25.98 -4.39 9.59
N GLN A 63 26.94 -3.49 9.77
CA GLN A 63 28.20 -3.49 9.03
C GLN A 63 29.02 -4.77 9.28
N LYS A 64 28.93 -5.37 10.47
CA LYS A 64 29.58 -6.67 10.74
C LYS A 64 29.01 -7.77 9.83
N PHE A 65 27.69 -7.87 9.75
CA PHE A 65 27.02 -8.83 8.86
C PHE A 65 27.28 -8.56 7.38
N ALA A 66 27.44 -7.29 7.00
CA ALA A 66 27.84 -6.91 5.63
C ALA A 66 29.22 -7.51 5.27
N ARG A 67 30.18 -7.44 6.19
CA ARG A 67 31.53 -8.02 6.01
C ARG A 67 31.51 -9.55 5.96
N GLU A 68 30.53 -10.17 6.60
CA GLU A 68 30.29 -11.62 6.56
C GLU A 68 29.58 -12.07 5.27
N GLY A 69 29.25 -11.13 4.35
CA GLY A 69 28.67 -11.42 3.04
C GLY A 69 27.14 -11.53 3.04
N HIS A 70 26.47 -11.09 4.10
CA HIS A 70 25.01 -11.08 4.14
C HIS A 70 24.43 -9.88 3.38
N ASP A 71 23.25 -10.07 2.79
CA ASP A 71 22.50 -9.01 2.11
C ASP A 71 21.84 -8.06 3.12
N VAL A 72 22.65 -7.19 3.71
CA VAL A 72 22.20 -6.22 4.70
C VAL A 72 21.54 -4.99 4.08
N GLU A 73 21.82 -4.71 2.81
CA GLU A 73 21.29 -3.54 2.12
C GLU A 73 19.80 -3.72 1.83
N THR A 74 19.43 -4.88 1.27
CA THR A 74 18.02 -5.25 1.08
C THR A 74 17.30 -5.31 2.42
N ALA A 75 17.89 -5.97 3.42
CA ALA A 75 17.29 -6.09 4.75
C ALA A 75 17.04 -4.71 5.39
N PHE A 76 17.98 -3.76 5.25
CA PHE A 76 17.82 -2.41 5.77
C PHE A 76 16.79 -1.60 5.00
N ARG A 77 16.76 -1.70 3.67
CA ARG A 77 15.75 -1.03 2.84
C ARG A 77 14.34 -1.48 3.20
N GLU A 78 14.11 -2.80 3.30
CA GLU A 78 12.81 -3.36 3.67
C GLU A 78 12.40 -2.98 5.10
N ALA A 79 13.34 -3.00 6.03
CA ALA A 79 13.10 -2.53 7.39
C ALA A 79 12.73 -1.05 7.44
N LEU A 80 13.44 -0.20 6.67
CA LEU A 80 13.18 1.24 6.62
C LEU A 80 11.81 1.55 6.00
N GLU A 81 11.47 0.92 4.87
CA GLU A 81 10.16 1.04 4.23
C GLU A 81 9.03 0.66 5.19
N LYS A 82 9.22 -0.42 5.96
CA LYS A 82 8.26 -0.87 6.97
C LYS A 82 8.07 0.15 8.09
N GLU A 83 9.16 0.63 8.71
CA GLU A 83 9.11 1.59 9.80
C GLU A 83 8.52 2.94 9.34
N GLN A 84 8.88 3.41 8.15
CA GLN A 84 8.28 4.60 7.54
C GLN A 84 6.78 4.41 7.28
N GLY A 85 6.37 3.23 6.76
CA GLY A 85 4.97 2.89 6.56
C GLY A 85 4.16 2.92 7.87
N THR A 86 4.72 2.36 8.95
CA THR A 86 4.10 2.42 10.28
C THR A 86 4.00 3.85 10.79
N MET A 87 5.06 4.66 10.67
CA MET A 87 5.03 6.07 11.06
C MET A 87 3.97 6.87 10.29
N LEU A 88 3.85 6.65 8.99
CA LEU A 88 2.81 7.29 8.16
C LEU A 88 1.40 6.90 8.61
N GLN A 89 1.17 5.63 8.94
CA GLN A 89 -0.11 5.18 9.51
C GLN A 89 -0.40 5.86 10.85
N MET A 90 0.58 5.98 11.73
CA MET A 90 0.44 6.67 13.01
C MET A 90 0.16 8.16 12.83
N ASN A 91 0.85 8.83 11.90
CA ASN A 91 0.62 10.24 11.60
C ASN A 91 -0.77 10.47 11.01
N ALA A 92 -1.20 9.61 10.08
CA ALA A 92 -2.56 9.65 9.53
C ALA A 92 -3.62 9.44 10.62
N MET A 93 -3.36 8.55 11.57
CA MET A 93 -4.23 8.31 12.72
C MET A 93 -4.30 9.53 13.65
N ALA A 94 -3.16 10.15 13.97
CA ALA A 94 -3.11 11.34 14.81
C ALA A 94 -3.84 12.53 14.18
N GLN A 95 -3.68 12.74 12.86
CA GLN A 95 -4.43 13.74 12.10
C GLN A 95 -5.93 13.43 12.07
N ALA A 96 -6.27 12.16 11.79
CA ALA A 96 -7.56 11.52 11.99
C ALA A 96 -8.28 12.01 13.25
N TRP A 97 -7.63 11.70 14.36
CA TRP A 97 -8.15 11.93 15.70
C TRP A 97 -8.27 13.42 16.04
N LYS A 98 -7.28 14.24 15.66
CA LYS A 98 -7.31 15.69 15.90
C LYS A 98 -8.48 16.36 15.19
N LYS A 99 -8.85 15.87 14.00
CA LYS A 99 -10.01 16.34 13.25
C LYS A 99 -11.33 15.96 13.94
N GLU A 100 -11.43 14.76 14.48
CA GLU A 100 -12.63 14.28 15.19
C GLU A 100 -12.76 14.86 16.61
N ASN A 101 -11.65 15.29 17.22
CA ASN A 101 -11.59 15.73 18.61
C ASN A 101 -10.91 17.10 18.76
N PRO A 102 -11.50 18.20 18.26
CA PRO A 102 -10.87 19.52 18.25
C PRO A 102 -10.58 20.09 19.65
N ASN A 103 -11.30 19.64 20.68
CA ASN A 103 -11.19 20.14 22.05
C ASN A 103 -10.40 19.20 22.99
N LYS A 104 -9.94 18.04 22.51
CA LYS A 104 -9.14 17.11 23.33
C LYS A 104 -7.66 17.32 23.03
N THR A 105 -6.85 17.40 24.08
CA THR A 105 -5.40 17.59 23.99
C THR A 105 -4.62 16.30 24.25
N ASN A 106 -5.24 15.31 24.90
CA ASN A 106 -4.58 14.06 25.26
C ASN A 106 -4.94 12.94 24.28
N PHE A 107 -3.94 12.49 23.51
CA PHE A 107 -4.05 11.41 22.54
C PHE A 107 -3.55 10.10 23.17
N GLU A 108 -4.44 9.14 23.42
CA GLU A 108 -4.09 7.86 24.03
C GLU A 108 -3.95 6.75 22.97
N TYR A 109 -2.71 6.30 22.74
CA TYR A 109 -2.43 5.17 21.86
C TYR A 109 -2.98 3.86 22.44
N GLY A 110 -3.74 3.10 21.64
CA GLY A 110 -4.23 1.77 22.02
C GLY A 110 -5.54 1.76 22.83
N GLY A 111 -6.15 2.94 23.05
CA GLY A 111 -7.49 3.05 23.62
C GLY A 111 -8.61 2.73 22.61
N PRO A 112 -9.87 2.58 23.05
CA PRO A 112 -10.99 2.21 22.18
C PRO A 112 -11.20 3.20 21.00
N GLU A 113 -10.95 4.48 21.22
CA GLU A 113 -11.07 5.53 20.19
C GLU A 113 -9.97 5.43 19.13
N THR A 114 -8.72 5.22 19.54
CA THR A 114 -7.58 5.13 18.61
C THR A 114 -7.52 3.77 17.92
N GLN A 115 -7.99 2.71 18.56
CA GLN A 115 -8.16 1.39 17.96
C GLN A 115 -9.14 1.42 16.78
N ARG A 116 -10.28 2.13 16.91
CA ARG A 116 -11.25 2.30 15.81
C ARG A 116 -10.62 3.03 14.61
N LEU A 117 -9.87 4.11 14.86
CA LEU A 117 -9.19 4.87 13.80
C LEU A 117 -8.08 4.03 13.15
N TYR A 118 -7.31 3.30 13.95
CA TYR A 118 -6.31 2.36 13.46
C TYR A 118 -6.95 1.30 12.56
N GLU A 119 -8.07 0.69 12.96
CA GLU A 119 -8.79 -0.28 12.15
C GLU A 119 -9.30 0.31 10.83
N GLN A 120 -9.75 1.56 10.81
CA GLN A 120 -10.16 2.23 9.57
C GLN A 120 -8.99 2.52 8.63
N ILE A 121 -7.83 2.87 9.17
CA ILE A 121 -6.61 3.21 8.41
C ILE A 121 -5.86 1.96 7.95
N ALA A 122 -5.80 0.93 8.81
CA ALA A 122 -5.18 -0.36 8.55
C ALA A 122 -6.11 -1.31 7.77
N ALA A 123 -7.42 -1.03 7.70
CA ALA A 123 -8.34 -1.84 6.90
C ALA A 123 -7.85 -1.90 5.45
N PRO A 124 -7.71 -3.11 4.87
CA PRO A 124 -7.46 -3.22 3.45
C PRO A 124 -8.63 -2.53 2.72
N PRO A 125 -8.36 -1.86 1.58
CA PRO A 125 -9.44 -1.32 0.77
C PRO A 125 -10.44 -2.44 0.49
N LYS A 126 -11.74 -2.16 0.59
CA LYS A 126 -12.81 -3.13 0.27
C LYS A 126 -12.63 -3.58 -1.19
N SER A 127 -11.83 -4.62 -1.35
CA SER A 127 -11.47 -5.22 -2.61
C SER A 127 -12.55 -6.23 -2.94
N SER A 128 -13.21 -6.03 -4.06
CA SER A 128 -14.14 -6.98 -4.68
C SER A 128 -13.43 -8.22 -5.26
N ASN A 129 -12.17 -8.48 -4.90
CA ASN A 129 -11.32 -9.44 -5.59
C ASN A 129 -11.47 -10.87 -5.03
N ARG A 130 -12.16 -11.71 -5.81
CA ARG A 130 -12.55 -13.11 -5.56
C ARG A 130 -11.39 -14.14 -5.63
N ARG A 131 -10.14 -13.76 -5.37
CA ARG A 131 -8.99 -14.68 -5.57
C ARG A 131 -8.84 -15.78 -4.52
N GLY A 132 -9.50 -15.67 -3.35
CA GLY A 132 -9.48 -16.69 -2.30
C GLY A 132 -10.42 -17.89 -2.50
N GLN A 133 -11.21 -17.93 -3.58
CA GLN A 133 -12.27 -18.95 -3.79
C GLN A 133 -11.83 -20.17 -4.61
N PHE A 134 -10.60 -20.20 -5.13
CA PHE A 134 -10.11 -21.28 -6.00
C PHE A 134 -9.35 -22.40 -5.29
N TYR A 135 -8.91 -22.15 -4.05
CA TYR A 135 -8.07 -23.10 -3.30
C TYR A 135 -8.80 -23.78 -2.15
N THR A 136 -10.06 -23.41 -1.88
CA THR A 136 -10.83 -23.96 -0.75
C THR A 136 -12.12 -24.59 -1.24
N CYS A 137 -12.35 -25.84 -0.84
CA CYS A 137 -13.54 -26.57 -1.21
C CYS A 137 -14.78 -26.01 -0.52
N ASP A 138 -15.81 -25.63 -1.27
CA ASP A 138 -17.03 -25.06 -0.69
C ASP A 138 -17.84 -26.09 0.12
N TYR A 139 -17.67 -27.39 -0.13
CA TYR A 139 -18.32 -28.45 0.64
C TYR A 139 -17.55 -28.82 1.91
N CYS A 140 -16.35 -29.41 1.75
CA CYS A 140 -15.59 -29.97 2.87
C CYS A 140 -14.66 -28.96 3.56
N LYS A 141 -14.62 -27.71 3.08
CA LYS A 141 -13.83 -26.58 3.60
C LYS A 141 -12.32 -26.82 3.68
N LYS A 142 -11.82 -27.91 3.10
CA LYS A 142 -10.38 -28.18 2.96
C LYS A 142 -9.77 -27.22 1.95
N SER A 143 -8.70 -26.57 2.35
CA SER A 143 -7.80 -25.83 1.47
C SER A 143 -6.84 -26.79 0.76
N SER A 144 -6.42 -26.42 -0.44
CA SER A 144 -5.54 -27.18 -1.32
C SER A 144 -4.42 -26.27 -1.78
N THR A 145 -3.22 -26.81 -1.96
CA THR A 145 -2.08 -26.11 -2.56
C THR A 145 -2.20 -26.02 -4.09
N VAL A 146 -3.06 -26.84 -4.70
CA VAL A 146 -3.40 -26.82 -6.12
C VAL A 146 -4.81 -26.28 -6.35
N GLU A 147 -5.03 -25.67 -7.51
CA GLU A 147 -6.34 -25.12 -7.89
C GLU A 147 -7.42 -26.21 -7.90
N LEU A 148 -8.52 -25.93 -7.21
CA LEU A 148 -9.66 -26.83 -7.13
C LEU A 148 -10.61 -26.64 -8.31
N LYS A 149 -11.42 -27.66 -8.60
CA LYS A 149 -12.36 -27.62 -9.73
C LYS A 149 -13.52 -26.68 -9.44
N MET A 150 -13.65 -25.63 -10.24
CA MET A 150 -14.75 -24.68 -10.12
C MET A 150 -16.09 -25.27 -10.57
N CYS A 151 -17.18 -24.73 -10.01
CA CYS A 151 -18.52 -24.95 -10.57
C CYS A 151 -18.57 -24.44 -12.02
N ALA A 152 -18.82 -25.36 -12.96
CA ALA A 152 -18.87 -25.05 -14.39
C ALA A 152 -19.93 -23.99 -14.74
N ARG A 153 -21.03 -23.93 -13.98
CA ARG A 153 -22.14 -23.01 -14.23
C ARG A 153 -21.83 -21.58 -13.77
N CYS A 154 -21.36 -21.39 -12.53
CA CYS A 154 -21.24 -20.04 -11.94
C CYS A 154 -19.80 -19.53 -11.80
N LYS A 155 -18.81 -20.42 -11.78
CA LYS A 155 -17.38 -20.14 -11.54
C LYS A 155 -17.10 -19.33 -10.25
N LYS A 156 -18.00 -19.36 -9.26
CA LYS A 156 -17.86 -18.62 -7.98
C LYS A 156 -17.37 -19.48 -6.81
N VAL A 157 -17.37 -20.80 -6.95
CA VAL A 157 -16.99 -21.72 -5.88
C VAL A 157 -16.19 -22.87 -6.46
N ALA A 158 -15.29 -23.45 -5.67
CA ALA A 158 -14.46 -24.57 -6.06
C ALA A 158 -14.68 -25.79 -5.17
N TYR A 159 -14.39 -26.98 -5.70
CA TYR A 159 -14.60 -28.26 -5.05
C TYR A 159 -13.40 -29.18 -5.26
N CYS A 160 -13.09 -30.00 -4.25
CA CYS A 160 -12.04 -31.03 -4.37
C CYS A 160 -12.29 -31.96 -5.57
N ASN A 161 -13.55 -32.37 -5.75
CA ASN A 161 -13.97 -33.31 -6.78
C ASN A 161 -15.48 -33.20 -7.06
N ARG A 162 -15.96 -34.01 -8.01
CA ARG A 162 -17.36 -34.06 -8.42
C ARG A 162 -18.30 -34.46 -7.28
N ASP A 163 -17.82 -35.26 -6.33
CA ASP A 163 -18.63 -35.71 -5.20
C ASP A 163 -18.89 -34.57 -4.22
N CYS A 164 -17.87 -33.78 -3.90
CA CYS A 164 -18.03 -32.55 -3.12
C CYS A 164 -19.02 -31.57 -3.79
N GLN A 165 -18.97 -31.44 -5.12
CA GLN A 165 -19.90 -30.60 -5.86
C GLN A 165 -21.35 -31.13 -5.78
N LYS A 166 -21.56 -32.44 -5.97
CA LYS A 166 -22.89 -33.08 -5.90
C LYS A 166 -23.50 -32.91 -4.51
N THR A 167 -22.72 -33.09 -3.45
CA THR A 167 -23.22 -32.98 -2.09
C THR A 167 -23.53 -31.53 -1.71
N ALA A 168 -22.71 -30.56 -2.13
CA ALA A 168 -23.01 -29.14 -1.96
C ALA A 168 -24.17 -28.64 -2.84
N TRP A 169 -24.56 -29.38 -3.90
CA TRP A 169 -25.50 -28.89 -4.91
C TRP A 169 -26.86 -28.46 -4.33
N LYS A 170 -27.40 -29.18 -3.34
CA LYS A 170 -28.71 -28.83 -2.73
C LYS A 170 -28.71 -27.42 -2.13
N ALA A 171 -27.60 -27.00 -1.53
CA ALA A 171 -27.42 -25.65 -1.01
C ALA A 171 -26.96 -24.67 -2.10
N HIS A 172 -25.95 -25.06 -2.88
CA HIS A 172 -25.35 -24.23 -3.92
C HIS A 172 -26.34 -23.83 -5.02
N LYS A 173 -27.28 -24.70 -5.41
CA LYS A 173 -28.23 -24.41 -6.50
C LYS A 173 -29.03 -23.13 -6.29
N LYS A 174 -29.29 -22.74 -5.03
CA LYS A 174 -30.04 -21.53 -4.67
C LYS A 174 -29.25 -20.25 -4.97
N THR A 175 -27.93 -20.34 -4.99
CA THR A 175 -27.00 -19.22 -5.22
C THR A 175 -26.20 -19.36 -6.52
N CYS A 176 -26.36 -20.49 -7.22
CA CYS A 176 -25.70 -20.81 -8.47
C CYS A 176 -26.35 -20.06 -9.64
N VAL A 177 -25.78 -18.90 -9.96
CA VAL A 177 -26.16 -18.11 -11.14
C VAL A 177 -25.28 -18.46 -12.32
N GLU A 178 -25.85 -18.54 -13.52
CA GLU A 178 -25.10 -18.82 -14.73
C GLU A 178 -24.06 -17.71 -14.99
N TRP A 179 -22.84 -18.13 -15.23
CA TRP A 179 -21.74 -17.26 -15.59
C TRP A 179 -21.92 -16.89 -17.06
N THR A 180 -22.66 -15.82 -17.31
CA THR A 180 -22.58 -15.14 -18.59
C THR A 180 -21.21 -14.49 -18.69
N LYS A 181 -20.47 -14.74 -19.78
CA LYS A 181 -19.45 -13.79 -20.22
C LYS A 181 -20.19 -12.52 -20.56
N THR A 182 -20.47 -11.66 -19.59
CA THR A 182 -20.77 -10.26 -19.91
C THR A 182 -19.58 -9.77 -20.73
N LYS A 183 -19.85 -9.32 -21.95
CA LYS A 183 -18.86 -8.60 -22.77
C LYS A 183 -18.58 -7.27 -22.08
N ASP A 184 -17.81 -7.33 -21.01
CA ASP A 184 -17.03 -6.21 -20.50
C ASP A 184 -15.59 -6.71 -20.45
N PRO A 185 -14.81 -6.59 -21.54
CA PRO A 185 -13.43 -6.27 -21.35
C PRO A 185 -13.42 -4.82 -20.86
N LYS A 186 -13.70 -4.58 -19.56
CA LYS A 186 -13.08 -3.39 -18.96
C LYS A 186 -11.60 -3.71 -18.99
N GLU A 187 -10.92 -3.21 -20.02
CA GLU A 187 -9.47 -3.09 -20.00
C GLU A 187 -9.10 -2.55 -18.63
N LEU A 188 -8.41 -3.36 -17.85
CA LEU A 188 -7.94 -2.94 -16.54
C LEU A 188 -7.14 -1.66 -16.77
N ALA A 189 -7.43 -0.63 -15.98
CA ALA A 189 -6.67 0.60 -16.03
C ALA A 189 -5.19 0.28 -15.80
N LEU A 190 -4.30 0.96 -16.51
CA LEU A 190 -2.85 0.73 -16.43
C LEU A 190 -2.37 0.93 -14.98
N SER A 191 -1.40 0.13 -14.58
CA SER A 191 -0.54 0.43 -13.43
C SER A 191 0.54 1.43 -13.82
N TRP A 192 1.24 1.99 -12.84
CA TRP A 192 2.39 2.86 -13.07
C TRP A 192 3.53 2.15 -13.78
N GLU A 193 3.76 0.87 -13.49
CA GLU A 193 4.80 0.07 -14.15
C GLU A 193 4.43 -0.24 -15.60
N GLU A 194 3.17 -0.59 -15.84
CA GLU A 194 2.65 -0.82 -17.20
C GLU A 194 2.75 0.46 -18.03
N LEU A 195 2.50 1.63 -17.43
CA LEU A 195 2.65 2.93 -18.08
C LEU A 195 4.13 3.32 -18.31
N GLU A 196 5.01 3.06 -17.34
CA GLU A 196 6.45 3.30 -17.43
C GLU A 196 7.09 2.51 -18.58
N ALA A 197 6.60 1.30 -18.85
CA ALA A 197 7.05 0.46 -19.97
C ALA A 197 6.82 1.08 -21.36
N PHE A 198 5.94 2.07 -21.49
CA PHE A 198 5.77 2.83 -22.75
C PHE A 198 6.91 3.85 -22.99
N GLY A 199 7.83 4.03 -22.04
CA GLY A 199 9.03 4.85 -22.21
C GLY A 199 8.75 6.31 -22.55
N GLY A 200 7.64 6.86 -22.04
CA GLY A 200 7.22 8.24 -22.31
C GLY A 200 6.43 8.43 -23.62
N ARG A 201 6.04 7.36 -24.32
CA ARG A 201 5.05 7.43 -25.40
C ARG A 201 3.63 7.42 -24.81
N PRO A 202 2.64 8.08 -25.45
CA PRO A 202 1.25 7.97 -25.03
C PRO A 202 0.77 6.51 -25.12
N ALA A 203 0.10 6.02 -24.08
CA ALA A 203 -0.49 4.69 -24.07
C ALA A 203 -1.86 4.71 -24.77
N GLU A 204 -1.85 4.75 -26.11
CA GLU A 204 -3.05 4.87 -26.94
C GLU A 204 -4.11 3.79 -26.65
N GLY A 205 -5.37 4.22 -26.53
CA GLY A 205 -6.51 3.36 -26.22
C GLY A 205 -6.57 2.90 -24.76
N LYS A 206 -5.55 3.20 -23.94
CA LYS A 206 -5.49 2.80 -22.54
C LYS A 206 -5.92 3.92 -21.61
N VAL A 207 -6.27 3.53 -20.38
CA VAL A 207 -6.69 4.45 -19.32
C VAL A 207 -5.83 4.21 -18.09
N LEU A 208 -5.30 5.28 -17.50
CA LEU A 208 -4.73 5.27 -16.16
C LEU A 208 -5.81 5.72 -15.16
N GLU A 209 -6.08 4.91 -14.14
CA GLU A 209 -6.97 5.26 -13.04
C GLU A 209 -6.17 5.26 -11.74
N ILE A 210 -6.04 6.43 -11.12
CA ILE A 210 -5.18 6.66 -9.96
C ILE A 210 -5.90 7.54 -8.94
N ARG A 211 -5.54 7.38 -7.67
CA ARG A 211 -6.09 8.17 -6.58
C ARG A 211 -5.09 9.20 -6.09
N ALA A 212 -5.47 10.47 -6.03
CA ALA A 212 -4.68 11.53 -5.42
C ALA A 212 -4.59 11.33 -3.90
N MET A 213 -3.38 11.12 -3.38
CA MET A 213 -3.15 10.74 -1.98
C MET A 213 -2.58 11.89 -1.15
N LEU A 214 -1.53 12.54 -1.65
CA LEU A 214 -0.83 13.62 -0.96
C LEU A 214 -0.70 14.81 -1.91
N ASP A 215 -1.09 15.98 -1.41
CA ASP A 215 -0.88 17.25 -2.10
C ASP A 215 0.56 17.72 -1.83
N GLU A 216 1.39 17.78 -2.86
CA GLU A 216 2.76 18.31 -2.83
C GLU A 216 2.85 19.64 -3.61
N SER A 217 1.70 20.30 -3.81
CA SER A 217 1.64 21.53 -4.61
C SER A 217 2.41 22.65 -3.94
N MET A 218 3.33 23.25 -4.71
CA MET A 218 4.00 24.50 -4.36
C MET A 218 3.67 25.56 -5.41
N MET A 219 4.45 25.63 -6.50
CA MET A 219 4.24 26.59 -7.59
C MET A 219 3.24 26.12 -8.66
N ARG A 220 2.92 24.83 -8.67
CA ARG A 220 1.96 24.16 -9.56
C ARG A 220 1.34 23.00 -8.82
N GLN A 221 0.21 22.52 -9.32
CA GLN A 221 -0.48 21.40 -8.71
C GLN A 221 0.31 20.11 -8.92
N VAL A 222 0.77 19.50 -7.83
CA VAL A 222 1.50 18.24 -7.83
C VAL A 222 0.90 17.34 -6.77
N PHE A 223 0.54 16.12 -7.15
CA PHE A 223 0.01 15.12 -6.23
C PHE A 223 0.80 13.83 -6.31
N GLN A 224 1.03 13.18 -5.17
CA GLN A 224 1.33 11.76 -5.20
C GLN A 224 0.06 10.96 -5.44
N CYS A 225 0.08 10.11 -6.45
CA CYS A 225 -1.07 9.36 -6.89
C CYS A 225 -0.80 7.85 -6.84
N LYS A 226 -1.75 7.12 -6.26
CA LYS A 226 -1.71 5.67 -6.08
C LYS A 226 -2.47 4.96 -7.20
N ASP A 227 -1.85 3.99 -7.85
CA ASP A 227 -2.52 3.14 -8.84
C ASP A 227 -3.28 1.95 -8.21
N ARG A 228 -3.85 1.09 -9.05
CA ARG A 228 -4.55 -0.14 -8.63
C ARG A 228 -3.67 -1.20 -7.95
N LEU A 229 -2.37 -1.19 -8.19
CA LEU A 229 -1.40 -2.10 -7.56
C LEU A 229 -0.84 -1.51 -6.27
N GLY A 230 -1.14 -0.24 -6.00
CA GLY A 230 -0.75 0.49 -4.82
C GLY A 230 0.58 1.22 -4.94
N LYS A 231 1.17 1.27 -6.14
CA LYS A 231 2.39 2.02 -6.42
C LYS A 231 2.09 3.52 -6.42
N LEU A 232 2.98 4.30 -5.82
CA LEU A 232 2.89 5.75 -5.74
C LEU A 232 3.82 6.39 -6.78
N ARG A 233 3.29 7.31 -7.57
CA ARG A 233 4.05 8.18 -8.47
C ARG A 233 3.42 9.58 -8.51
N ARG A 234 4.15 10.57 -9.00
CA ARG A 234 3.66 11.96 -9.06
C ARG A 234 2.80 12.22 -10.28
N ILE A 235 1.73 12.99 -10.13
CA ILE A 235 1.09 13.73 -11.21
C ILE A 235 1.37 15.20 -11.02
N ALA A 236 1.93 15.85 -12.05
CA ALA A 236 2.17 17.28 -12.06
C ALA A 236 1.37 17.95 -13.18
N ALA A 237 0.68 19.05 -12.85
CA ALA A 237 -0.04 19.88 -13.80
C ALA A 237 0.92 20.85 -14.50
N TYR A 238 1.05 20.73 -15.82
CA TYR A 238 1.75 21.66 -16.71
C TYR A 238 0.73 22.35 -17.64
N THR A 239 -0.42 22.70 -17.06
CA THR A 239 -1.48 23.44 -17.73
C THR A 239 -1.25 24.94 -17.60
N ASN A 240 -1.95 25.73 -18.41
CA ASN A 240 -1.94 27.19 -18.34
C ASN A 240 -2.38 27.69 -16.96
N SER A 241 -3.35 27.02 -16.35
CA SER A 241 -3.84 27.30 -14.99
C SER A 241 -2.95 26.72 -13.88
N ARG A 242 -1.86 26.02 -14.24
CA ARG A 242 -0.97 25.26 -13.34
C ARG A 242 -1.71 24.29 -12.41
N SER A 243 -2.91 23.87 -12.81
CA SER A 243 -3.83 23.05 -12.03
C SER A 243 -4.68 22.16 -12.95
N ILE A 244 -5.11 21.02 -12.41
CA ILE A 244 -6.05 20.09 -13.02
C ILE A 244 -7.43 20.40 -12.43
N PRO A 245 -8.43 20.75 -13.26
CA PRO A 245 -9.76 21.10 -12.79
C PRO A 245 -10.38 20.03 -11.87
N GLY A 246 -10.86 20.44 -10.70
CA GLY A 246 -11.53 19.56 -9.73
C GLY A 246 -10.62 18.64 -8.92
N LEU A 247 -9.31 18.62 -9.20
CA LEU A 247 -8.34 17.79 -8.48
C LEU A 247 -8.13 18.30 -7.05
N ARG A 248 -8.39 17.40 -6.09
CA ARG A 248 -8.17 17.58 -4.66
C ARG A 248 -7.71 16.26 -4.03
N GLN A 249 -7.16 16.31 -2.83
CA GLN A 249 -6.77 15.10 -2.10
C GLN A 249 -7.95 14.13 -1.98
N GLY A 250 -7.71 12.85 -2.27
CA GLY A 250 -8.69 11.78 -2.26
C GLY A 250 -9.41 11.54 -3.60
N SER A 251 -9.32 12.47 -4.55
CA SER A 251 -9.98 12.36 -5.87
C SER A 251 -9.42 11.21 -6.69
N ILE A 252 -10.26 10.65 -7.54
CA ILE A 252 -9.86 9.65 -8.53
C ILE A 252 -9.67 10.35 -9.87
N ILE A 253 -8.48 10.23 -10.44
CA ILE A 253 -8.13 10.73 -11.76
C ILE A 253 -8.22 9.55 -12.73
N LYS A 254 -8.99 9.74 -13.80
CA LYS A 254 -9.03 8.84 -14.96
C LYS A 254 -8.46 9.58 -16.14
N TRP A 255 -7.38 9.08 -16.70
CA TRP A 255 -6.70 9.72 -17.82
C TRP A 255 -6.59 8.75 -19.00
N LYS A 256 -7.21 9.11 -20.13
CA LYS A 256 -7.10 8.37 -21.39
C LYS A 256 -5.83 8.75 -22.14
N ASN A 257 -5.19 7.77 -22.78
CA ASN A 257 -3.92 7.92 -23.48
C ASN A 257 -2.80 8.53 -22.60
N PRO A 258 -2.62 8.04 -21.36
CA PRO A 258 -1.69 8.64 -20.41
C PRO A 258 -0.24 8.51 -20.89
N LYS A 259 0.62 9.41 -20.41
CA LYS A 259 2.05 9.42 -20.74
C LYS A 259 2.91 9.45 -19.47
N PHE A 260 3.87 8.53 -19.40
CA PHE A 260 4.84 8.50 -18.31
C PHE A 260 5.88 9.62 -18.45
N HIS A 261 6.43 10.08 -17.33
CA HIS A 261 7.44 11.12 -17.29
C HIS A 261 8.42 10.93 -16.12
N TYR A 262 9.71 11.16 -16.39
CA TYR A 262 10.77 11.28 -15.38
C TYR A 262 11.07 12.77 -15.14
N PHE A 263 11.03 13.18 -13.89
CA PHE A 263 11.33 14.54 -13.48
C PHE A 263 12.83 14.72 -13.22
N MET A 264 13.34 15.95 -13.37
CA MET A 264 14.78 16.24 -13.19
C MET A 264 15.26 16.09 -11.75
N ASP A 265 14.36 15.99 -10.78
CA ASP A 265 14.65 15.72 -9.38
C ASP A 265 14.81 14.22 -9.07
N GLY A 266 14.81 13.37 -10.10
CA GLY A 266 14.89 11.91 -9.98
C GLY A 266 13.57 11.24 -9.63
N SER A 267 12.50 12.02 -9.37
CA SER A 267 11.16 11.45 -9.20
C SER A 267 10.56 11.06 -10.54
N SER A 268 9.49 10.26 -10.52
CA SER A 268 8.82 9.80 -11.74
C SER A 268 7.31 9.70 -11.54
N GLY A 269 6.60 9.68 -12.66
CA GLY A 269 5.15 9.58 -12.71
C GLY A 269 4.61 10.09 -14.02
N ALA A 270 3.77 11.10 -13.99
CA ALA A 270 3.09 11.61 -15.15
C ALA A 270 2.97 13.13 -15.14
N ARG A 271 2.99 13.70 -16.33
CA ARG A 271 2.85 15.13 -16.54
C ARG A 271 1.62 15.36 -17.40
N ILE A 272 0.62 16.05 -16.84
CA ILE A 272 -0.60 16.40 -17.57
C ILE A 272 -0.38 17.79 -18.16
N GLU A 273 -0.28 17.86 -19.49
CA GLU A 273 -0.15 19.09 -20.25
C GLU A 273 -1.55 19.66 -20.62
N GLU A 274 -1.59 20.86 -21.20
CA GLU A 274 -2.86 21.50 -21.60
C GLU A 274 -3.68 20.63 -22.58
N GLU A 275 -3.00 19.96 -23.51
CA GLU A 275 -3.59 19.07 -24.51
C GLU A 275 -4.18 17.78 -23.94
N ASP A 276 -3.76 17.39 -22.72
CA ASP A 276 -4.24 16.19 -22.05
C ASP A 276 -5.55 16.42 -21.28
N LEU A 277 -5.86 17.67 -20.92
CA LEU A 277 -7.01 18.01 -20.08
C LEU A 277 -8.36 17.45 -20.59
N PRO A 278 -8.69 17.48 -21.89
CA PRO A 278 -9.92 16.87 -22.40
C PRO A 278 -10.02 15.36 -22.17
N ASN A 279 -8.88 14.70 -21.97
CA ASN A 279 -8.76 13.26 -21.74
C ASN A 279 -8.67 12.90 -20.26
N VAL A 280 -8.69 13.89 -19.36
CA VAL A 280 -8.61 13.73 -17.91
C VAL A 280 -9.97 13.99 -17.28
N THR A 281 -10.45 13.03 -16.49
CA THR A 281 -11.66 13.17 -15.68
C THR A 281 -11.32 13.00 -14.21
N VAL A 282 -11.82 13.90 -13.37
CA VAL A 282 -11.63 13.84 -11.92
C VAL A 282 -12.98 13.61 -11.24
N SER A 283 -13.06 12.61 -10.37
CA SER A 283 -14.25 12.26 -9.58
C SER A 283 -13.95 12.16 -8.08
#